data_AF-A0A0D6TLX0-F1
#
_entry.id   AF-A0A0D6TLX0-F1
#
_cell.length_a   1.000
_cell.length_b   1.000
_cell.length_c   1.000
_cell.angle_alpha   90.00
_cell.angle_beta   90.00
_cell.angle_gamma   90.00
#
_symmetry.space_group_name_H-M   'P 1'
#
loop_
_entity.id
_entity.type
_entity.pdbx_description
1 polymer ?
#
loop_
_entity_poly.entity_id
_entity_poly.type
_entity_poly.pdbx_seq_one_letter_code
_entity_poly.pdbx_strand_id
1 'polypeptide(L)'
;MSKESFNWKSLFINDSDNSSSKEESKSKPIEKASPSTVQTNKFPEEKIINTTNENFANPFVNEILEVYEKGFESLNLNDFDFFEMYKSVAIVGITNPQSYQMAFTMGKSIKPDLSKEYLLEKSKFYIDEINKVFAKYDSTGNIKKKDLNNLVLKEKETLTNTITDLENKILQMQQELQEKKTLLANIDSKNESELREIQLKIEANNFAKQKILDSINLVISGINQYL
;
A
#
# COMPACT_ATOMS: atom_id res chain seq x y z
N MET A 1 12.82 1.33 39.66
CA MET A 1 11.84 1.87 38.70
C MET A 1 11.73 0.86 37.57
N SER A 2 10.54 0.61 37.05
CA SER A 2 10.34 -0.36 35.97
C SER A 2 10.95 0.17 34.68
N LYS A 3 11.90 -0.57 34.06
CA LYS A 3 12.36 -0.25 32.71
C LYS A 3 11.18 -0.43 31.76
N GLU A 4 10.72 0.64 31.12
CA GLU A 4 9.74 0.51 30.04
C GLU A 4 10.39 -0.26 28.88
N SER A 5 9.80 -1.39 28.51
CA SER A 5 10.31 -2.21 27.41
C SER A 5 10.17 -1.44 26.09
N PHE A 6 11.29 -1.11 25.45
CA PHE A 6 11.30 -0.39 24.18
C PHE A 6 10.37 -1.06 23.16
N ASN A 7 9.49 -0.26 22.57
CA ASN A 7 8.48 -0.76 21.67
C ASN A 7 9.01 -0.77 20.23
N TRP A 8 9.63 -1.90 19.84
CA TRP A 8 10.17 -2.12 18.50
C TRP A 8 9.15 -1.94 17.33
N LYS A 9 7.85 -1.71 17.59
CA LYS A 9 6.76 -1.66 16.58
C LYS A 9 6.89 -0.52 15.53
N SER A 10 7.81 0.42 15.70
CA SER A 10 7.98 1.58 14.82
C SER A 10 8.27 1.23 13.37
N LEU A 11 8.84 0.05 13.07
CA LEU A 11 9.22 -0.44 11.73
C LEU A 11 8.10 -0.46 10.65
N PHE A 12 6.87 -0.08 10.98
CA PHE A 12 5.75 0.07 10.03
C PHE A 12 4.80 1.25 10.36
N ILE A 13 5.13 2.12 11.32
CA ILE A 13 4.28 3.24 11.74
C ILE A 13 5.17 4.46 11.92
N ASN A 14 5.09 5.35 10.94
CA ASN A 14 5.89 6.57 10.87
C ASN A 14 5.12 7.70 11.58
N ASP A 15 5.28 7.82 12.90
CA ASP A 15 4.91 9.03 13.63
C ASP A 15 6.07 10.02 13.54
N SER A 16 5.92 11.01 12.66
CA SER A 16 6.93 12.02 12.36
C SER A 16 6.97 13.12 13.42
N ASP A 17 8.12 13.37 14.05
CA ASP A 17 8.51 14.73 14.45
C ASP A 17 10.03 14.90 14.75
N ASN A 18 10.72 15.47 13.77
CA ASN A 18 11.69 16.56 13.86
C ASN A 18 12.45 16.85 15.20
N SER A 19 13.78 16.66 15.23
CA SER A 19 14.70 17.67 15.81
C SER A 19 16.17 17.49 15.38
N SER A 20 16.90 18.60 15.33
CA SER A 20 18.24 18.77 14.72
C SER A 20 19.37 19.06 15.71
N SER A 21 20.61 18.59 15.44
CA SER A 21 21.93 19.23 15.77
C SER A 21 23.08 18.25 15.37
N LYS A 22 24.23 18.60 14.74
CA LYS A 22 25.34 19.55 15.04
C LYS A 22 26.02 19.30 16.41
N GLU A 23 27.32 19.40 16.66
CA GLU A 23 28.62 19.54 15.94
C GLU A 23 29.72 18.99 16.92
N GLU A 24 30.99 18.68 16.63
CA GLU A 24 32.02 19.16 15.68
C GLU A 24 32.89 17.95 15.19
N SER A 25 34.14 18.15 14.75
CA SER A 25 35.21 17.12 14.66
C SER A 25 36.58 17.80 14.79
N LYS A 26 37.50 17.29 15.64
CA LYS A 26 38.90 17.76 15.75
C LYS A 26 39.90 16.60 15.81
N SER A 27 41.16 16.89 15.45
CA SER A 27 42.02 15.91 14.77
C SER A 27 43.49 15.88 15.24
N LYS A 28 44.10 14.67 15.10
CA LYS A 28 45.55 14.37 14.95
C LYS A 28 46.49 14.68 16.15
N PRO A 29 47.76 14.22 16.13
CA PRO A 29 48.32 12.94 15.64
C PRO A 29 49.32 12.31 16.66
N ILE A 30 49.90 11.13 16.35
CA ILE A 30 51.26 10.60 16.72
C ILE A 30 51.30 9.15 16.18
N GLU A 31 52.09 8.78 15.17
CA GLU A 31 53.55 8.60 15.04
C GLU A 31 54.03 7.16 15.37
N LYS A 32 55.06 6.70 14.65
CA LYS A 32 55.37 5.27 14.41
C LYS A 32 56.36 4.68 15.41
N ALA A 33 56.13 3.44 15.84
CA ALA A 33 57.19 2.49 16.21
C ALA A 33 56.73 1.02 16.02
N SER A 34 57.67 0.16 15.62
CA SER A 34 57.54 -1.31 15.49
C SER A 34 58.94 -1.90 15.28
N PRO A 35 59.17 -3.22 15.40
CA PRO A 35 58.28 -4.28 15.92
C PRO A 35 58.90 -5.08 17.10
N SER A 36 58.10 -5.92 17.75
CA SER A 36 58.61 -7.15 18.39
C SER A 36 57.54 -8.23 18.46
N THR A 37 57.96 -9.47 18.23
CA THR A 37 57.14 -10.60 17.79
C THR A 37 56.45 -11.30 18.96
N VAL A 38 55.11 -11.40 18.93
CA VAL A 38 54.36 -12.40 19.72
C VAL A 38 53.18 -12.93 18.87
N GLN A 39 52.82 -14.20 19.09
CA GLN A 39 51.96 -15.01 18.23
C GLN A 39 50.57 -14.40 17.96
N THR A 40 50.19 -14.33 16.67
CA THR A 40 48.92 -13.75 16.24
C THR A 40 47.78 -14.79 16.26
N ASN A 41 46.97 -14.78 17.30
CA ASN A 41 45.56 -15.17 17.16
C ASN A 41 44.86 -14.10 16.31
N LYS A 42 44.90 -14.27 14.99
CA LYS A 42 44.25 -13.36 14.04
C LYS A 42 42.73 -13.52 14.14
N PHE A 43 41.98 -12.42 14.10
CA PHE A 43 40.52 -12.47 13.98
C PHE A 43 40.11 -13.22 12.69
N PRO A 44 38.95 -13.91 12.68
CA PRO A 44 38.36 -14.39 11.44
C PRO A 44 38.20 -13.25 10.44
N GLU A 45 38.57 -13.49 9.18
CA GLU A 45 38.36 -12.53 8.08
C GLU A 45 36.90 -12.55 7.59
N GLU A 46 35.96 -12.39 8.51
CA GLU A 46 34.57 -12.09 8.17
C GLU A 46 34.48 -10.61 7.77
N LYS A 47 33.79 -10.34 6.65
CA LYS A 47 33.56 -8.98 6.16
C LYS A 47 32.54 -8.26 7.04
N ILE A 48 33.00 -7.73 8.16
CA ILE A 48 32.30 -6.69 8.91
C ILE A 48 32.16 -5.49 7.97
N ILE A 49 30.92 -5.18 7.57
CA ILE A 49 30.62 -3.98 6.79
C ILE A 49 30.74 -2.79 7.75
N ASN A 50 31.85 -2.06 7.67
CA ASN A 50 31.98 -0.79 8.40
C ASN A 50 31.05 0.23 7.73
N THR A 51 29.94 0.54 8.39
CA THR A 51 28.82 1.34 7.86
C THR A 51 29.12 2.85 7.82
N THR A 52 30.14 3.28 7.08
CA THR A 52 30.42 4.70 6.84
C THR A 52 29.56 5.25 5.71
N ASN A 53 28.31 5.67 6.01
CA ASN A 53 27.43 6.44 5.11
C ASN A 53 27.41 5.97 3.64
N GLU A 54 27.34 4.66 3.42
CA GLU A 54 27.07 4.10 2.10
C GLU A 54 25.63 4.40 1.70
N ASN A 55 25.43 4.84 0.45
CA ASN A 55 24.13 5.30 -0.04
C ASN A 55 23.25 4.08 -0.35
N PHE A 56 22.63 3.51 0.67
CA PHE A 56 21.84 2.28 0.57
C PHE A 56 20.71 2.41 -0.46
N ALA A 57 20.65 1.46 -1.39
CA ALA A 57 19.61 1.41 -2.43
C ALA A 57 18.18 1.19 -1.87
N ASN A 58 18.04 0.84 -0.60
CA ASN A 58 16.77 0.76 0.12
C ASN A 58 16.70 1.92 1.12
N PRO A 59 15.75 2.87 0.97
CA PRO A 59 15.70 4.10 1.77
C PRO A 59 15.39 3.83 3.25
N PHE A 60 14.80 2.69 3.59
CA PHE A 60 14.46 2.35 4.96
C PHE A 60 15.65 1.82 5.77
N VAL A 61 16.78 1.44 5.15
CA VAL A 61 17.87 0.73 5.86
C VAL A 61 18.35 1.46 7.11
N ASN A 62 18.52 2.79 7.04
CA ASN A 62 18.96 3.58 8.20
C ASN A 62 17.93 3.56 9.34
N GLU A 63 16.63 3.67 9.02
CA GLU A 63 15.53 3.57 9.99
C GLU A 63 15.48 2.17 10.64
N ILE A 64 15.61 1.11 9.84
CA ILE A 64 15.66 -0.27 10.35
C ILE A 64 16.88 -0.43 11.28
N LEU A 65 18.06 0.05 10.87
CA LEU A 65 19.28 -0.02 11.68
C LEU A 65 19.13 0.71 13.01
N GLU A 66 18.63 1.96 13.01
CA GLU A 66 18.37 2.72 14.24
C GLU A 66 17.44 1.98 15.21
N VAL A 67 16.43 1.27 14.70
CA VAL A 67 15.50 0.50 15.54
C VAL A 67 16.17 -0.76 16.10
N TYR A 68 17.05 -1.43 15.34
CA TYR A 68 17.85 -2.54 15.87
C TYR A 68 18.88 -2.08 16.89
N GLU A 69 19.49 -0.90 16.71
CA GLU A 69 20.41 -0.30 17.69
C GLU A 69 19.68 0.07 18.99
N LYS A 70 18.63 0.90 18.92
CA LYS A 70 17.80 1.27 20.09
C LYS A 70 17.18 0.04 20.77
N GLY A 71 16.77 -0.93 19.97
CA GLY A 71 16.26 -2.22 20.44
C GLY A 71 17.30 -3.03 21.19
N PHE A 72 18.52 -3.16 20.67
CA PHE A 72 19.64 -3.81 21.35
C PHE A 72 20.03 -3.07 22.64
N GLU A 73 20.06 -1.74 22.65
CA GLU A 73 20.30 -0.95 23.86
C GLU A 73 19.23 -1.17 24.94
N SER A 74 17.97 -1.36 24.54
CA SER A 74 16.87 -1.62 25.48
C SER A 74 16.96 -2.97 26.21
N LEU A 75 17.72 -3.93 25.66
CA LEU A 75 17.93 -5.24 26.26
C LEU A 75 18.96 -5.20 27.40
N ASN A 76 19.69 -4.09 27.58
CA ASN A 76 20.78 -4.00 28.56
C ASN A 76 20.31 -4.34 29.98
N LEU A 77 21.07 -5.21 30.65
CA LEU A 77 20.84 -5.59 32.04
C LEU A 77 21.33 -4.49 33.00
N ASN A 78 21.38 -4.77 34.30
CA ASN A 78 21.82 -3.78 35.30
C ASN A 78 23.27 -3.99 35.77
N ASP A 79 23.92 -5.05 35.30
CA ASP A 79 25.27 -5.47 35.70
C ASP A 79 26.22 -5.38 34.51
N PHE A 80 27.53 -5.30 34.76
CA PHE A 80 28.52 -5.41 33.69
C PHE A 80 28.50 -6.82 33.08
N ASP A 81 28.03 -6.91 31.84
CA ASP A 81 27.92 -8.16 31.08
C ASP A 81 28.46 -8.04 29.64
N PHE A 82 27.98 -8.90 28.73
CA PHE A 82 28.39 -8.87 27.33
C PHE A 82 28.08 -7.54 26.62
N PHE A 83 26.98 -6.86 26.97
CA PHE A 83 26.58 -5.61 26.31
C PHE A 83 27.58 -4.48 26.58
N GLU A 84 27.96 -4.27 27.84
CA GLU A 84 28.93 -3.24 28.21
C GLU A 84 30.34 -3.55 27.67
N MET A 85 30.71 -4.84 27.63
CA MET A 85 31.93 -5.27 26.96
C MET A 85 31.88 -5.02 25.45
N TYR A 86 30.75 -5.31 24.79
CA TYR A 86 30.54 -5.07 23.37
C TYR A 86 30.65 -3.58 23.04
N LYS A 87 30.00 -2.67 23.80
CA LYS A 87 30.12 -1.22 23.56
C LYS A 87 31.58 -0.75 23.72
N SER A 88 32.26 -1.19 24.78
CA SER A 88 33.66 -0.87 25.03
C SER A 88 34.60 -1.31 23.89
N VAL A 89 34.34 -2.49 23.33
CA VAL A 89 35.09 -3.07 22.20
C VAL A 89 34.72 -2.38 20.88
N ALA A 90 33.45 -2.08 20.64
CA ALA A 90 32.95 -1.47 19.41
C ALA A 90 33.48 -0.05 19.20
N ILE A 91 33.58 0.76 20.27
CA ILE A 91 34.15 2.12 20.23
C ILE A 91 35.60 2.12 19.74
N VAL A 92 36.40 1.13 20.16
CA VAL A 92 37.83 1.02 19.80
C VAL A 92 38.04 0.24 18.48
N GLY A 93 37.04 -0.53 18.06
CA GLY A 93 37.05 -1.40 16.89
C GLY A 93 37.01 -2.89 17.28
N ILE A 94 36.00 -3.60 16.77
CA ILE A 94 35.76 -5.02 17.09
C ILE A 94 36.81 -5.99 16.53
N THR A 95 37.75 -5.52 15.72
CA THR A 95 38.87 -6.33 15.19
C THR A 95 40.19 -6.12 15.94
N ASN A 96 40.21 -5.28 16.99
CA ASN A 96 41.40 -4.97 17.77
C ASN A 96 41.53 -5.90 19.00
N PRO A 97 42.50 -6.84 19.09
CA PRO A 97 42.61 -7.76 20.22
C PRO A 97 42.81 -7.06 21.58
N GLN A 98 43.41 -5.87 21.60
CA GLN A 98 43.68 -5.13 22.83
C GLN A 98 42.41 -4.54 23.46
N SER A 99 41.40 -4.20 22.66
CA SER A 99 40.13 -3.65 23.19
C SER A 99 39.40 -4.69 24.05
N TYR A 100 39.41 -5.96 23.65
CA TYR A 100 38.85 -7.08 24.43
C TYR A 100 39.59 -7.30 25.75
N GLN A 101 40.92 -7.25 25.75
CA GLN A 101 41.73 -7.41 26.97
C GLN A 101 41.48 -6.26 27.97
N MET A 102 41.43 -5.03 27.45
CA MET A 102 41.14 -3.85 28.26
C MET A 102 39.71 -3.87 28.82
N ALA A 103 38.70 -4.13 27.98
CA ALA A 103 37.30 -4.19 28.40
C ALA A 103 37.05 -5.32 29.43
N PHE A 104 37.67 -6.49 29.26
CA PHE A 104 37.57 -7.58 30.25
C PHE A 104 38.24 -7.21 31.58
N THR A 105 39.40 -6.54 31.54
CA THR A 105 40.11 -6.12 32.76
C THR A 105 39.34 -5.03 33.52
N MET A 106 38.76 -4.06 32.81
CA MET A 106 37.87 -3.06 33.40
C MET A 106 36.60 -3.70 33.96
N GLY A 107 35.98 -4.62 33.22
CA GLY A 107 34.82 -5.39 33.65
C GLY A 107 35.07 -6.19 34.91
N LYS A 108 36.25 -6.81 35.06
CA LYS A 108 36.68 -7.51 36.28
C LYS A 108 36.74 -6.62 37.52
N SER A 109 37.07 -5.34 37.36
CA SER A 109 37.08 -4.36 38.46
C SER A 109 35.67 -3.96 38.92
N ILE A 110 34.68 -4.06 38.04
CA ILE A 110 33.26 -3.78 38.35
C ILE A 110 32.56 -5.05 38.87
N LYS A 111 32.82 -6.19 38.22
CA LYS A 111 32.25 -7.51 38.50
C LYS A 111 33.36 -8.53 38.75
N PRO A 112 33.80 -8.75 40.00
CA PRO A 112 34.93 -9.64 40.31
C PRO A 112 34.76 -11.09 39.86
N ASP A 113 33.51 -11.59 39.82
CA ASP A 113 33.14 -12.93 39.37
C ASP A 113 33.00 -13.06 37.84
N LEU A 114 33.22 -11.98 37.07
CA LEU A 114 33.11 -11.99 35.60
C LEU A 114 34.00 -13.08 34.97
N SER A 115 33.40 -13.99 34.20
CA SER A 115 34.10 -15.06 33.48
C SER A 115 33.87 -14.95 31.98
N LYS A 116 34.72 -15.62 31.20
CA LYS A 116 34.54 -15.74 29.74
C LYS A 116 33.24 -16.50 29.43
N GLU A 117 32.95 -17.51 30.23
CA GLU A 117 31.80 -18.39 30.09
C GLU A 117 30.50 -17.61 30.32
N TYR A 118 30.46 -16.75 31.33
CA TYR A 118 29.34 -15.83 31.58
C TYR A 118 29.12 -14.85 30.43
N LEU A 119 30.20 -14.26 29.89
CA LEU A 119 30.11 -13.36 28.73
C LEU A 119 29.60 -14.08 27.47
N LEU A 120 29.97 -15.34 27.26
CA LEU A 120 29.48 -16.18 26.16
C LEU A 120 28.05 -16.71 26.38
N GLU A 121 27.59 -16.82 27.62
CA GLU A 121 26.19 -17.09 27.95
C GLU A 121 25.33 -15.86 27.68
N LYS A 122 25.77 -14.68 28.12
CA LYS A 122 25.07 -13.41 27.89
C LYS A 122 25.06 -13.01 26.42
N SER A 123 26.13 -13.25 25.66
CA SER A 123 26.11 -12.99 24.21
C SER A 123 25.03 -13.80 23.49
N LYS A 124 24.82 -15.07 23.87
CA LYS A 124 23.72 -15.91 23.34
C LYS A 124 22.36 -15.31 23.68
N PHE A 125 22.12 -14.85 24.91
CA PHE A 125 20.88 -14.17 25.28
C PHE A 125 20.58 -12.99 24.35
N TYR A 126 21.55 -12.09 24.12
CA TYR A 126 21.35 -10.95 23.22
C TYR A 126 21.11 -11.37 21.76
N ILE A 127 21.83 -12.39 21.26
CA ILE A 127 21.63 -12.95 19.92
C ILE A 127 20.23 -13.57 19.79
N ASP A 128 19.77 -14.31 20.79
CA ASP A 128 18.46 -14.95 20.82
C ASP A 128 17.32 -13.91 20.83
N GLU A 129 17.45 -12.82 21.59
CA GLU A 129 16.47 -11.74 21.58
C GLU A 129 16.43 -11.00 20.23
N ILE A 130 17.59 -10.68 19.62
CA ILE A 130 17.64 -10.10 18.26
C ILE A 130 16.97 -11.04 17.25
N ASN A 131 17.24 -12.34 17.32
CA ASN A 131 16.64 -13.35 16.42
C ASN A 131 15.12 -13.50 16.62
N LYS A 132 14.62 -13.47 17.86
CA LYS A 132 13.17 -13.46 18.16
C LYS A 132 12.49 -12.24 17.54
N VAL A 133 13.13 -11.08 17.66
CA VAL A 133 12.61 -9.84 17.10
C VAL A 133 12.59 -9.91 15.57
N PHE A 134 13.69 -10.32 14.93
CA PHE A 134 13.76 -10.53 13.49
C PHE A 134 12.65 -11.47 12.99
N ALA A 135 12.48 -12.64 13.61
CA ALA A 135 11.47 -13.63 13.23
C ALA A 135 10.03 -13.07 13.35
N LYS A 136 9.78 -12.26 14.38
CA LYS A 136 8.49 -11.56 14.56
C LYS A 136 8.24 -10.54 13.45
N TYR A 137 9.25 -9.80 13.02
CA TYR A 137 9.13 -8.81 11.95
C TYR A 137 9.01 -9.41 10.56
N ASP A 138 9.79 -10.45 10.25
CA ASP A 138 9.63 -11.20 9.01
C ASP A 138 8.22 -11.80 8.90
N SER A 139 7.76 -12.49 9.95
CA SER A 139 6.39 -13.05 10.00
C SER A 139 5.32 -11.97 9.83
N THR A 140 5.42 -10.86 10.58
CA THR A 140 4.45 -9.75 10.50
C THR A 140 4.46 -9.07 9.13
N GLY A 141 5.63 -8.85 8.54
CA GLY A 141 5.79 -8.25 7.21
C GLY A 141 5.23 -9.14 6.11
N ASN A 142 5.51 -10.45 6.17
CA ASN A 142 4.98 -11.43 5.22
C ASN A 142 3.45 -11.59 5.33
N ILE A 143 2.88 -11.51 6.55
CA ILE A 143 1.42 -11.45 6.76
C ILE A 143 0.83 -10.19 6.13
N LYS A 144 1.33 -8.99 6.49
CA LYS A 144 0.85 -7.71 5.91
C LYS A 144 0.92 -7.69 4.38
N LYS A 145 2.01 -8.22 3.80
CA LYS A 145 2.20 -8.36 2.35
C LYS A 145 1.15 -9.28 1.73
N LYS A 146 0.86 -10.43 2.36
CA LYS A 146 -0.17 -11.37 1.92
C LYS A 146 -1.56 -10.73 1.99
N ASP A 147 -1.89 -10.06 3.09
CA ASP A 147 -3.18 -9.43 3.30
C ASP A 147 -3.43 -8.29 2.31
N LEU A 148 -2.42 -7.45 2.03
CA LEU A 148 -2.49 -6.40 1.01
C LEU A 148 -2.68 -6.99 -0.41
N ASN A 149 -1.96 -8.06 -0.75
CA ASN A 149 -2.17 -8.74 -2.03
C ASN A 149 -3.59 -9.33 -2.16
N ASN A 150 -4.12 -9.94 -1.10
CA ASN A 150 -5.49 -10.47 -1.08
C ASN A 150 -6.53 -9.35 -1.20
N LEU A 151 -6.32 -8.20 -0.55
CA LEU A 151 -7.19 -7.03 -0.67
C LEU A 151 -7.23 -6.53 -2.13
N VAL A 152 -6.07 -6.32 -2.74
CA VAL A 152 -5.95 -5.87 -4.15
C VAL A 152 -6.59 -6.87 -5.12
N LEU A 153 -6.46 -8.18 -4.89
CA LEU A 153 -7.13 -9.19 -5.71
C LEU A 153 -8.66 -9.11 -5.58
N LYS A 154 -9.18 -9.01 -4.35
CA LYS A 154 -10.61 -8.90 -4.08
C LYS A 154 -11.21 -7.61 -4.65
N GLU A 155 -10.51 -6.49 -4.54
CA GLU A 155 -10.93 -5.21 -5.13
C GLU A 155 -11.00 -5.30 -6.65
N LYS A 156 -9.98 -5.88 -7.30
CA LYS A 156 -9.99 -6.13 -8.74
C LYS A 156 -11.16 -7.01 -9.18
N GLU A 157 -11.39 -8.14 -8.51
CA GLU A 157 -12.52 -9.04 -8.79
C GLU A 157 -13.87 -8.31 -8.66
N THR A 158 -14.03 -7.53 -7.58
CA THR A 158 -15.25 -6.75 -7.33
C THR A 158 -15.48 -5.69 -8.42
N LEU A 159 -14.43 -4.97 -8.82
CA LEU A 159 -14.51 -3.99 -9.90
C LEU A 159 -14.80 -4.65 -11.25
N THR A 160 -14.15 -5.77 -11.59
CA THR A 160 -14.41 -6.52 -12.82
C THR A 160 -15.85 -6.98 -12.91
N ASN A 161 -16.39 -7.58 -11.84
CA ASN A 161 -17.80 -7.99 -11.79
C ASN A 161 -18.74 -6.79 -11.95
N THR A 162 -18.44 -5.66 -11.30
CA THR A 162 -19.22 -4.42 -11.42
C THR A 162 -19.20 -3.86 -12.86
N ILE A 163 -18.05 -3.93 -13.54
CA ILE A 163 -17.90 -3.52 -14.94
C ILE A 163 -18.77 -4.39 -15.84
N THR A 164 -18.68 -5.73 -15.73
CA THR A 164 -19.48 -6.65 -16.53
C THR A 164 -20.99 -6.48 -16.29
N ASP A 165 -21.43 -6.23 -15.05
CA ASP A 165 -22.83 -5.92 -14.75
C ASP A 165 -23.31 -4.61 -15.39
N LEU A 166 -22.44 -3.59 -15.47
CA LEU A 166 -22.74 -2.32 -16.15
C LEU A 166 -22.77 -2.48 -17.67
N GLU A 167 -21.84 -3.24 -18.25
CA GLU A 167 -21.82 -3.59 -19.68
C GLU A 167 -23.11 -4.32 -20.10
N ASN A 168 -23.54 -5.30 -19.30
CA ASN A 168 -24.80 -6.03 -19.51
C ASN A 168 -26.03 -5.09 -19.46
N LYS A 169 -26.08 -4.15 -18.52
CA LYS A 169 -27.16 -3.13 -18.43
C LYS A 169 -27.15 -2.19 -19.63
N ILE A 170 -25.97 -1.78 -20.11
CA ILE A 170 -25.83 -0.95 -21.32
C ILE A 170 -26.39 -1.69 -22.54
N LEU A 171 -26.08 -2.98 -22.71
CA LEU A 171 -26.61 -3.79 -23.81
C LEU A 171 -28.14 -3.92 -23.75
N GLN A 172 -28.72 -4.15 -22.56
CA GLN A 172 -30.18 -4.17 -22.39
C GLN A 172 -30.83 -2.82 -22.73
N MET A 173 -30.26 -1.70 -22.27
CA MET A 173 -30.75 -0.36 -22.61
C MET A 173 -30.63 -0.05 -24.11
N GLN A 174 -29.58 -0.53 -24.79
CA GLN A 174 -29.43 -0.38 -26.23
C GLN A 174 -30.48 -1.19 -27.01
N GLN A 175 -30.80 -2.41 -26.55
CA GLN A 175 -31.88 -3.23 -27.13
C GLN A 175 -33.24 -2.56 -26.94
N GLU A 176 -33.60 -2.14 -25.73
CA GLU A 176 -34.87 -1.46 -25.47
C GLU A 176 -34.98 -0.16 -26.31
N LEU A 177 -33.92 0.64 -26.37
CA LEU A 177 -33.90 1.86 -27.18
C LEU A 177 -34.13 1.57 -28.68
N GLN A 178 -33.58 0.47 -29.19
CA GLN A 178 -33.80 0.05 -30.57
C GLN A 178 -35.24 -0.43 -30.80
N GLU A 179 -35.81 -1.21 -29.88
CA GLU A 179 -37.22 -1.61 -29.92
C GLU A 179 -38.16 -0.40 -29.93
N LYS A 180 -37.94 0.60 -29.05
CA LYS A 180 -38.75 1.83 -29.03
C LYS A 180 -38.62 2.62 -30.33
N LYS A 181 -37.44 2.67 -30.96
CA LYS A 181 -37.25 3.30 -32.29
C LYS A 181 -38.04 2.58 -33.38
N THR A 182 -37.99 1.24 -33.41
CA THR A 182 -38.77 0.45 -34.37
C THR A 182 -40.28 0.59 -34.14
N LEU A 183 -40.73 0.61 -32.89
CA LEU A 183 -42.13 0.89 -32.56
C LEU A 183 -42.56 2.28 -33.05
N LEU A 184 -41.76 3.32 -32.77
CA LEU A 184 -42.02 4.70 -33.21
C LEU A 184 -42.15 4.80 -34.73
N ALA A 185 -41.22 4.19 -35.49
CA ALA A 185 -41.26 4.17 -36.96
C ALA A 185 -42.51 3.45 -37.53
N ASN A 186 -43.11 2.53 -36.78
CA ASN A 186 -44.28 1.77 -37.20
C ASN A 186 -45.63 2.40 -36.79
N ILE A 187 -45.64 3.47 -35.99
CA ILE A 187 -46.88 4.13 -35.54
C ILE A 187 -47.69 4.67 -36.73
N ASP A 188 -47.04 5.40 -37.64
CA ASP A 188 -47.73 6.06 -38.75
C ASP A 188 -48.32 5.03 -39.72
N SER A 189 -47.56 3.98 -40.05
CA SER A 189 -48.02 2.89 -40.92
C SER A 189 -49.24 2.15 -40.35
N LYS A 190 -49.31 1.96 -39.02
CA LYS A 190 -50.46 1.31 -38.38
C LYS A 190 -51.73 2.16 -38.51
N ASN A 191 -51.60 3.47 -38.40
CA ASN A 191 -52.74 4.40 -38.38
C ASN A 191 -53.18 4.85 -39.79
N GLU A 192 -52.32 4.71 -40.82
CA GLU A 192 -52.58 5.19 -42.18
C GLU A 192 -53.90 4.67 -42.77
N SER A 193 -54.23 3.39 -42.54
CA SER A 193 -55.44 2.78 -43.10
C SER A 193 -56.72 3.36 -42.50
N GLU A 194 -56.77 3.54 -41.16
CA GLU A 194 -57.93 4.14 -40.48
C GLU A 194 -58.08 5.62 -40.86
N LEU A 195 -56.96 6.35 -40.94
CA LEU A 195 -56.93 7.76 -41.35
C LEU A 195 -57.44 7.92 -42.79
N ARG A 196 -57.02 7.04 -43.71
CA ARG A 196 -57.52 6.99 -45.09
C ARG A 196 -59.00 6.64 -45.17
N GLU A 197 -59.49 5.70 -44.36
CA GLU A 197 -60.92 5.36 -44.31
C GLU A 197 -61.77 6.53 -43.81
N ILE A 198 -61.31 7.24 -42.76
CA ILE A 198 -61.98 8.44 -42.24
C ILE A 198 -62.01 9.54 -43.31
N GLN A 199 -60.88 9.79 -43.99
CA GLN A 199 -60.78 10.77 -45.08
C GLN A 199 -61.80 10.48 -46.19
N LEU A 200 -61.87 9.24 -46.68
CA LEU A 200 -62.82 8.82 -47.71
C LEU A 200 -64.28 8.95 -47.25
N LYS A 201 -64.59 8.68 -45.97
CA LYS A 201 -65.93 8.88 -45.40
C LYS A 201 -66.31 10.37 -45.34
N ILE A 202 -65.37 11.25 -44.99
CA ILE A 202 -65.58 12.71 -45.00
C ILE A 202 -65.85 13.21 -46.42
N GLU A 203 -65.05 12.79 -47.39
CA GLU A 203 -65.21 13.15 -48.81
C GLU A 203 -66.55 12.66 -49.37
N ALA A 204 -66.92 11.41 -49.12
CA ALA A 204 -68.20 10.84 -49.53
C ALA A 204 -69.40 11.57 -48.89
N ASN A 205 -69.30 11.96 -47.61
CA ASN A 205 -70.33 12.74 -46.92
C ASN A 205 -70.51 14.13 -47.52
N ASN A 206 -69.41 14.84 -47.77
CA ASN A 206 -69.42 16.15 -48.41
C ASN A 206 -70.01 16.09 -49.83
N PHE A 207 -69.62 15.08 -50.62
CA PHE A 207 -70.18 14.85 -51.96
C PHE A 207 -71.68 14.54 -51.92
N ALA A 208 -72.13 13.67 -50.99
CA ALA A 208 -73.55 13.35 -50.83
C ALA A 208 -74.37 14.58 -50.43
N LYS A 209 -73.87 15.40 -49.50
CA LYS A 209 -74.48 16.69 -49.11
C LYS A 209 -74.62 17.61 -50.33
N GLN A 210 -73.54 17.80 -51.10
CA GLN A 210 -73.57 18.68 -52.26
C GLN A 210 -74.59 18.19 -53.29
N LYS A 211 -74.59 16.90 -53.62
CA LYS A 211 -75.55 16.30 -54.57
C LYS A 211 -77.02 16.48 -54.14
N ILE A 212 -77.31 16.41 -52.84
CA ILE A 212 -78.66 16.68 -52.31
C ILE A 212 -79.01 18.18 -52.42
N LEU A 213 -78.09 19.09 -52.10
CA LEU A 213 -78.30 20.53 -52.28
C LEU A 213 -78.53 20.89 -53.75
N ASP A 214 -77.73 20.34 -54.67
CA ASP A 214 -77.89 20.55 -56.12
C ASP A 214 -79.25 20.03 -56.60
N SER A 215 -79.69 18.85 -56.11
CA SER A 215 -81.00 18.29 -56.42
C SER A 215 -82.15 19.16 -55.87
N ILE A 216 -82.01 19.72 -54.67
CA ILE A 216 -83.00 20.65 -54.08
C ILE A 216 -83.07 21.94 -54.91
N ASN A 217 -81.92 22.52 -55.26
CA ASN A 217 -81.83 23.74 -56.07
C ASN A 217 -82.40 23.54 -57.48
N LEU A 218 -82.23 22.35 -58.07
CA LEU A 218 -82.82 22.00 -59.36
C LEU A 218 -84.36 21.93 -59.27
N VAL A 219 -84.90 21.34 -58.20
CA VAL A 219 -86.35 21.31 -57.96
C VAL A 219 -86.91 22.72 -57.74
N ILE A 220 -86.22 23.57 -56.95
CA ILE A 220 -86.59 24.98 -56.75
C ILE A 220 -86.59 25.75 -58.09
N SER A 221 -85.55 25.56 -58.91
CA SER A 221 -85.47 26.17 -60.25
C SER A 221 -86.63 25.71 -61.14
N GLY A 222 -86.97 24.42 -61.12
CA GLY A 222 -88.10 23.87 -61.86
C GLY A 222 -89.45 24.44 -61.41
N ILE A 223 -89.68 24.57 -60.09
CA ILE A 223 -90.88 25.21 -59.55
C ILE A 223 -90.98 26.65 -60.06
N ASN A 224 -89.91 27.44 -59.93
CA ASN A 224 -89.89 28.85 -60.35
C ASN A 224 -90.02 29.07 -61.86
N GLN A 225 -89.85 28.03 -62.69
CA GLN A 225 -89.88 28.12 -64.16
C GLN A 225 -91.18 27.58 -64.77
N TYR A 226 -91.85 26.63 -64.11
CA TYR A 226 -92.96 25.87 -64.70
C TYR A 226 -94.28 25.93 -63.92
N LEU A 227 -94.33 26.63 -62.78
CA LEU A 227 -95.53 26.89 -61.98
C LEU A 227 -95.75 28.40 -61.80
#